data_AF-X1IFK6-F1
#
_entry.id   AF-X1IFK6-F1
#
_cell.length_a   1.000
_cell.length_b   1.000
_cell.length_c   1.000
_cell.angle_alpha   90.00
_cell.angle_beta   90.00
_cell.angle_gamma   90.00
#
_symmetry.space_group_name_H-M   'P 1'
#
loop_
_entity.id
_entity.type
_entity.pdbx_description
1 polymer ?
#
loop_
_entity_poly.entity_id
_entity_poly.type
_entity_poly.pdbx_seq_one_letter_code
_entity_poly.pdbx_strand_id
1 'polypeptide(L)' 'RDEVLEGQMAMVMSAVEQGRTLRAEYKLKNRQPLAKMYVVCDDEKLLANIQTLESLISDELNVRAVEFGT' A
#
# COMPACT_ATOMS: atom_id res chain seq x y z
N ARG A 1 11.16 -1.34 22.75
CA ARG A 1 11.01 -0.69 21.42
C ARG A 1 11.08 -1.81 20.41
N ASP A 2 10.05 -2.02 19.61
CA ASP A 2 9.97 -3.17 18.71
C ASP A 2 10.39 -2.73 17.30
N GLU A 3 11.66 -2.93 16.99
CA GLU A 3 12.31 -2.43 15.76
C GLU A 3 11.69 -3.04 14.49
N VAL A 4 11.17 -4.26 14.60
CA VAL A 4 10.48 -4.94 13.50
C VAL A 4 9.20 -4.21 13.14
N LEU A 5 8.43 -3.81 14.15
CA LEU A 5 7.15 -3.13 13.98
C LEU A 5 7.33 -1.70 13.46
N GLU A 6 8.37 -1.00 13.93
CA GLU A 6 8.75 0.31 13.39
C GLU A 6 9.16 0.23 11.91
N GLY A 7 9.93 -0.79 11.53
CA GLY A 7 10.29 -1.04 10.13
C GLY A 7 9.07 -1.34 9.26
N GLN A 8 8.14 -2.17 9.74
CA GLN A 8 6.89 -2.48 9.04
C GLN A 8 6.03 -1.23 8.82
N MET A 9 5.89 -0.38 9.84
CA MET A 9 5.14 0.87 9.73
C MET A 9 5.76 1.84 8.72
N ALA A 10 7.09 1.99 8.71
CA ALA A 10 7.79 2.84 7.74
C ALA A 10 7.52 2.41 6.29
N MET A 11 7.50 1.09 6.04
CA MET A 11 7.21 0.54 4.72
C MET A 11 5.78 0.80 4.27
N VAL A 12 4.79 0.63 5.15
CA VAL A 12 3.40 0.94 4.82
C VAL A 12 3.18 2.42 4.56
N MET A 13 3.77 3.28 5.39
CA MET A 13 3.69 4.72 5.16
C MET A 13 4.24 5.09 3.77
N SER A 14 5.35 4.47 3.36
CA SER A 14 5.89 4.64 2.02
C SER A 14 4.94 4.16 0.92
N ALA A 15 4.35 2.97 1.05
CA ALA A 15 3.40 2.44 0.07
C ALA A 15 2.14 3.31 -0.06
N VAL A 16 1.59 3.79 1.06
CA VAL A 16 0.43 4.70 1.09
C VAL A 16 0.79 6.05 0.48
N GLU A 17 1.96 6.61 0.79
CA GLU A 17 2.42 7.89 0.23
C GLU A 17 2.60 7.81 -1.29
N GLN A 18 3.20 6.72 -1.79
CA GLN A 18 3.30 6.44 -3.22
C GLN A 18 1.91 6.34 -3.87
N GLY A 19 0.99 5.60 -3.25
CA GLY A 19 -0.39 5.50 -3.75
C GLY A 19 -1.12 6.85 -3.80
N ARG A 20 -0.97 7.69 -2.77
CA ARG A 20 -1.54 9.05 -2.74
C ARG A 20 -0.96 9.94 -3.82
N THR A 21 0.36 9.86 -4.03
CA THR A 21 1.06 10.59 -5.09
C THR A 21 0.53 10.21 -6.47
N LEU A 22 0.37 8.91 -6.74
CA LEU A 22 -0.24 8.40 -7.96
C LEU A 22 -1.67 8.94 -8.16
N ARG A 23 -2.52 8.94 -7.12
CA ARG A 23 -3.86 9.53 -7.25
C ARG A 23 -3.84 11.00 -7.62
N ALA A 24 -2.92 11.77 -7.03
CA ALA A 24 -2.77 13.20 -7.33
C ALA A 24 -2.30 13.42 -8.77
N GLU A 25 -1.28 12.68 -9.21
CA GLU A 25 -0.72 12.76 -10.56
C GLU A 25 -1.76 12.48 -11.65
N TYR A 26 -2.55 11.41 -11.47
CA TYR A 26 -3.60 11.01 -12.41
C TYR A 26 -4.97 11.67 -12.14
N LYS A 27 -5.04 12.63 -11.20
CA LYS A 27 -6.26 13.36 -10.82
C LYS A 27 -7.44 12.43 -10.45
N LEU A 28 -7.13 11.29 -9.84
CA LEU A 28 -8.12 10.31 -9.40
C LEU A 28 -8.88 10.86 -8.17
N LYS A 29 -10.21 10.90 -8.24
CA LYS A 29 -11.04 11.43 -7.14
C LYS A 29 -10.89 10.55 -5.89
N ASN A 30 -10.51 11.13 -4.75
CA ASN A 30 -10.32 10.35 -3.50
C ASN A 30 -11.59 9.65 -2.99
N ARG A 31 -12.78 10.20 -3.27
CA ARG A 31 -14.07 9.58 -2.90
C ARG A 31 -14.52 8.48 -3.85
N GLN A 32 -13.82 8.30 -4.98
CA GLN A 32 -14.11 7.22 -5.92
C GLN A 32 -13.31 5.97 -5.52
N PRO A 33 -13.98 4.88 -5.11
CA PRO A 33 -13.30 3.63 -4.85
C PRO A 33 -12.68 3.10 -6.15
N LEU A 34 -11.39 2.78 -6.12
CA LEU A 34 -10.70 2.13 -7.24
C LEU A 34 -10.93 0.61 -7.18
N ALA A 35 -10.96 -0.03 -8.34
CA ALA A 35 -11.23 -1.46 -8.41
C ALA A 35 -10.10 -2.29 -7.78
N LYS A 36 -8.84 -1.97 -8.11
CA LYS A 36 -7.66 -2.72 -7.67
C LYS A 36 -6.43 -1.82 -7.58
N MET A 37 -5.46 -2.20 -6.76
CA MET A 37 -4.09 -1.69 -6.73
C MET A 37 -3.12 -2.87 -6.85
N TYR A 38 -1.99 -2.68 -7.53
CA TYR A 38 -0.93 -3.68 -7.61
C TYR A 38 0.29 -3.20 -6.84
N VAL A 39 0.84 -4.06 -5.97
CA VAL A 39 2.10 -3.85 -5.27
C VAL A 39 3.09 -4.89 -5.79
N VAL A 40 4.18 -4.44 -6.38
CA VAL A 40 5.23 -5.31 -6.93
C VAL A 40 6.53 -5.08 -6.16
N CYS A 41 7.14 -6.15 -5.67
CA CYS A 41 8.39 -6.08 -4.93
C CYS A 41 9.18 -7.39 -5.09
N ASP A 42 10.46 -7.29 -5.47
CA ASP A 42 11.36 -8.43 -5.61
C ASP A 42 11.74 -9.09 -4.26
N ASP A 43 11.60 -8.36 -3.15
CA ASP A 43 11.89 -8.89 -1.80
C ASP A 43 10.63 -9.56 -1.22
N GLU A 44 10.61 -10.88 -1.24
CA GLU A 44 9.49 -11.69 -0.74
C GLU A 44 9.16 -11.43 0.74
N LYS A 45 10.16 -11.16 1.59
CA LYS A 45 9.93 -10.87 3.01
C LYS A 45 9.26 -9.53 3.17
N LEU A 46 9.69 -8.56 2.36
CA LEU A 46 9.10 -7.24 2.33
C LEU A 46 7.68 -7.28 1.80
N LEU A 47 7.44 -8.01 0.71
CA LEU A 47 6.13 -8.20 0.12
C LEU A 47 5.17 -8.86 1.12
N ALA A 48 5.61 -9.90 1.83
CA ALA A 48 4.82 -10.54 2.89
C ALA A 48 4.48 -9.57 4.03
N ASN A 49 5.43 -8.71 4.44
CA ASN A 49 5.19 -7.69 5.46
C ASN A 49 4.19 -6.60 5.02
N ILE A 50 4.19 -6.23 3.73
CA ILE A 50 3.21 -5.26 3.22
C ILE A 50 1.84 -5.94 3.11
N GLN A 51 1.81 -7.22 2.75
CA GLN A 51 0.58 -8.01 2.61
C GLN A 51 -0.17 -8.17 3.94
N THR A 52 0.53 -8.29 5.08
CA THR A 52 -0.13 -8.30 6.41
C THR A 52 -0.88 -7.01 6.73
N LEU A 53 -0.59 -5.92 6.00
CA LEU A 53 -1.13 -4.58 6.21
C LEU A 53 -2.03 -4.13 5.04
N GLU A 54 -2.47 -5.07 4.20
CA GLU A 54 -3.37 -4.85 3.06
C GLU A 54 -4.60 -4.02 3.43
N SER A 55 -5.26 -4.33 4.55
CA SER A 55 -6.49 -3.64 4.98
C SER A 55 -6.25 -2.15 5.20
N LEU A 56 -5.13 -1.80 5.85
CA LEU A 56 -4.78 -0.40 6.12
C LEU A 56 -4.49 0.37 4.82
N ILE A 57 -3.78 -0.27 3.87
CA ILE A 57 -3.53 0.30 2.54
C ILE A 57 -4.85 0.50 1.79
N SER A 58 -5.73 -0.49 1.85
CA SER A 58 -7.03 -0.48 1.18
C SER A 58 -7.91 0.67 1.64
N ASP A 59 -7.97 0.87 2.95
CA ASP A 59 -8.74 1.94 3.58
C ASP A 59 -8.17 3.32 3.25
N GLU A 60 -6.85 3.49 3.36
CA GLU A 60 -6.20 4.78 3.13
C GLU A 60 -6.23 5.25 1.67
N LEU A 61 -6.21 4.29 0.73
CA LEU A 61 -6.22 4.59 -0.69
C LEU A 61 -7.60 4.44 -1.33
N ASN A 62 -8.63 4.03 -0.58
CA ASN A 62 -9.98 3.77 -1.09
C ASN A 62 -9.93 2.87 -2.35
N VAL A 63 -9.33 1.69 -2.20
CA VAL A 63 -9.28 0.63 -3.21
C VAL A 63 -10.11 -0.56 -2.73
N ARG A 64 -10.62 -1.39 -3.64
CA ARG A 64 -11.43 -2.57 -3.27
C ARG A 64 -10.62 -3.84 -3.09
N ALA A 65 -9.41 -3.90 -3.65
CA ALA A 65 -8.51 -5.04 -3.55
C ALA A 65 -7.06 -4.59 -3.78
N VAL A 66 -6.12 -5.24 -3.10
CA VAL A 66 -4.68 -5.08 -3.34
C VAL A 66 -4.12 -6.42 -3.83
N GLU A 67 -3.46 -6.40 -4.97
CA GLU A 67 -2.84 -7.59 -5.58
C GLU A 67 -1.33 -7.48 -5.43
N PHE A 68 -0.68 -8.55 -5.00
CA PHE A 68 0.75 -8.59 -4.75
C PHE A 68 1.46 -9.41 -5.83
N GLY A 69 2.56 -8.89 -6.34
CA GLY A 69 3.40 -9.55 -7.35
C GLY A 69 4.89 -9.44 -7.05
N THR A 70 5.66 -10.33 -7.66
CA THR A 70 7.12 -10.25 -7.77
C THR A 70 7.48 -9.83 -9.18
#